data_AF-A0A820PAD1-F1
#
_entry.id   AF-A0A820PAD1-F1
#
_cell.length_a   1.000
_cell.length_b   1.000
_cell.length_c   1.000
_cell.angle_alpha   90.00
_cell.angle_beta   90.00
_cell.angle_gamma   90.00
#
_symmetry.space_group_name_H-M   'P 1'
#
loop_
_entity.id
_entity.type
_entity.pdbx_description
1 polymer ?
#
loop_
_entity_poly.entity_id
_entity_poly.type
_entity_poly.pdbx_seq_one_letter_code
_entity_poly.pdbx_strand_id
1 'polypeptide(L)'
;MKFHLGKYMIYRHFQSVRGSLQYWQQRLKDLFAMTRQLGCPTFFVTLSSADLRWKEFVDTFVRHTGQEVKDSYSFAEKARLSRTNPVLAARGSYSLGPVDDWFSKIEMQFRGSPH
;
A
#
# COMPACT_ATOMS: atom_id res chain seq x y z
N MET A 1 -32.95 12.12 -39.45
CA MET A 1 -31.70 11.50 -39.95
C MET A 1 -31.31 10.38 -38.98
N LYS A 2 -31.67 9.12 -39.28
CA LYS A 2 -31.34 7.97 -38.43
C LYS A 2 -29.90 7.55 -38.74
N PHE A 3 -28.96 7.86 -37.85
CA PHE A 3 -27.59 7.33 -37.95
C PHE A 3 -27.64 5.82 -37.71
N HIS A 4 -27.57 5.03 -38.78
CA HIS A 4 -27.25 3.60 -38.70
C HIS A 4 -25.75 3.46 -38.41
N LEU A 5 -25.37 3.65 -37.15
CA LEU A 5 -24.03 3.28 -36.71
C LEU A 5 -23.91 1.76 -36.80
N GLY A 6 -23.04 1.29 -37.69
CA GLY A 6 -22.72 -0.14 -37.77
C GLY A 6 -22.18 -0.66 -36.44
N LYS A 7 -22.47 -1.92 -36.11
CA LYS A 7 -22.04 -2.57 -34.84
C LYS A 7 -20.55 -2.36 -34.54
N TYR A 8 -19.69 -2.35 -35.57
CA TYR A 8 -18.25 -2.10 -35.46
C TYR A 8 -17.89 -0.68 -35.02
N MET A 9 -18.62 0.34 -35.50
CA MET A 9 -18.41 1.74 -35.11
C MET A 9 -18.79 1.97 -33.65
N ILE A 10 -19.90 1.35 -33.22
CA ILE A 10 -20.36 1.35 -31.83
C ILE A 10 -19.31 0.69 -30.93
N TYR A 11 -18.83 -0.48 -31.32
CA TYR A 11 -17.80 -1.22 -30.58
C TYR A 11 -16.52 -0.39 -30.41
N ARG A 12 -16.01 0.22 -31.48
CA ARG A 12 -14.81 1.06 -31.46
C ARG A 12 -15.00 2.34 -30.62
N HIS A 13 -16.18 2.93 -30.67
CA HIS A 13 -16.49 4.10 -29.83
C HIS A 13 -16.40 3.73 -28.34
N PHE A 14 -17.04 2.62 -27.93
CA PHE A 14 -17.00 2.20 -26.53
C PHE A 14 -15.60 1.77 -26.07
N GLN A 15 -14.73 1.26 -26.94
CA GLN A 15 -13.32 1.01 -26.57
C GLN A 15 -12.58 2.26 -26.10
N SER A 16 -12.98 3.46 -26.53
CA SER A 16 -12.39 4.73 -26.09
C SER A 16 -13.01 5.26 -24.77
N VAL A 17 -14.21 4.78 -24.43
CA VAL A 17 -14.94 5.19 -23.23
C VAL A 17 -14.45 4.37 -22.03
N ARG A 18 -13.71 5.00 -21.12
CA ARG A 18 -13.26 4.35 -19.87
C ARG A 18 -14.45 3.83 -19.07
N GLY A 19 -14.33 2.62 -18.56
CA GLY A 19 -15.39 1.96 -17.77
C GLY A 19 -16.40 1.16 -18.61
N SER A 20 -16.38 1.25 -19.94
CA SER A 20 -17.20 0.38 -20.78
C SER A 20 -16.69 -1.06 -20.79
N LEU A 21 -17.57 -2.02 -21.12
CA LEU A 21 -17.19 -3.43 -21.26
C LEU A 21 -16.11 -3.61 -22.34
N GLN A 22 -16.25 -2.92 -23.47
CA GLN A 22 -15.32 -2.98 -24.60
C GLN A 22 -13.94 -2.42 -24.24
N TYR A 23 -13.89 -1.35 -23.44
CA TYR A 23 -12.65 -0.80 -22.89
C TYR A 23 -11.92 -1.82 -22.02
N TRP A 24 -12.63 -2.46 -21.07
CA TRP A 24 -12.02 -3.48 -20.20
C TRP A 24 -11.55 -4.72 -20.97
N GLN A 25 -12.33 -5.18 -21.95
CA GLN A 25 -11.91 -6.28 -22.83
C GLN A 25 -10.62 -5.95 -23.58
N GLN A 26 -10.45 -4.71 -24.06
CA GLN A 26 -9.21 -4.30 -24.72
C GLN A 26 -8.04 -4.26 -23.73
N ARG A 27 -8.22 -3.67 -22.55
CA ARG A 27 -7.16 -3.61 -21.52
C ARG A 27 -6.71 -4.99 -21.05
N LEU A 28 -7.63 -5.94 -20.94
CA LEU A 28 -7.30 -7.33 -20.61
C LEU A 28 -6.46 -7.99 -21.72
N LYS A 29 -6.80 -7.77 -23.00
CA LYS A 29 -6.01 -8.26 -24.13
C LYS A 29 -4.61 -7.65 -24.15
N ASP A 30 -4.51 -6.35 -23.91
CA ASP A 30 -3.23 -5.64 -23.82
C ASP A 30 -2.39 -6.22 -22.67
N LEU A 31 -3.00 -6.48 -21.50
CA LEU A 31 -2.32 -7.10 -20.35
C LEU A 31 -1.79 -8.50 -20.70
N PHE A 32 -2.59 -9.35 -21.33
CA PHE A 32 -2.13 -10.67 -21.77
C PHE A 32 -1.01 -10.58 -22.81
N ALA A 33 -1.06 -9.61 -23.71
CA ALA A 33 0.02 -9.37 -24.67
C ALA A 33 1.31 -8.94 -23.96
N MET A 34 1.21 -8.04 -22.97
CA MET A 34 2.34 -7.61 -22.13
C MET A 34 2.94 -8.79 -21.37
N THR A 35 2.13 -9.64 -20.73
CA THR A 35 2.64 -10.83 -20.02
C THR A 35 3.38 -11.79 -20.94
N ARG A 36 2.92 -11.95 -22.19
CA ARG A 36 3.57 -12.81 -23.19
C ARG A 36 4.88 -12.21 -23.73
N GLN A 37 4.92 -10.89 -23.93
CA GLN A 37 6.07 -10.22 -24.54
C GLN A 37 7.16 -9.84 -23.52
N LEU A 38 6.75 -9.34 -22.36
CA LEU A 38 7.64 -8.80 -21.33
C LEU A 38 7.91 -9.80 -20.19
N GLY A 39 7.13 -10.88 -20.10
CA GLY A 39 7.24 -11.88 -19.04
C GLY A 39 6.38 -11.58 -17.81
N CYS A 40 6.70 -12.22 -16.68
CA CYS A 40 5.93 -12.07 -15.45
C CYS A 40 6.02 -10.62 -14.93
N PRO A 41 4.88 -9.92 -14.73
CA PRO A 41 4.92 -8.57 -14.19
C PRO A 41 5.52 -8.59 -12.79
N THR A 42 6.68 -7.93 -12.62
CA THR A 42 7.30 -7.77 -11.31
C THR A 42 6.75 -6.50 -10.69
N PHE A 43 5.83 -6.62 -9.74
CA PHE A 43 5.36 -5.49 -8.94
C PHE A 43 6.34 -5.24 -7.79
N PHE A 44 6.90 -4.03 -7.73
CA PHE A 44 7.52 -3.53 -6.52
C PHE A 44 6.48 -2.74 -5.74
N VAL A 45 6.06 -3.26 -4.60
CA VAL A 45 5.12 -2.58 -3.68
C VAL A 45 5.86 -2.25 -2.39
N THR A 46 5.86 -0.98 -2.02
CA THR A 46 6.31 -0.54 -0.69
C THR A 46 5.09 -0.20 0.14
N LEU A 47 4.83 -1.00 1.18
CA LEU A 47 3.77 -0.74 2.14
C LEU A 47 4.37 0.00 3.34
N SER A 48 3.89 1.20 3.62
CA SER A 48 4.23 1.91 4.85
C SER A 48 3.17 1.61 5.91
N SER A 49 3.57 1.05 7.04
CA SER A 49 2.67 0.93 8.18
C SER A 49 2.50 2.28 8.87
N ALA A 50 1.27 2.58 9.30
CA ALA A 50 0.99 3.77 10.11
C ALA A 50 1.11 3.42 11.61
N ASP A 51 2.26 2.89 12.01
CA ASP A 51 2.44 2.21 13.31
C ASP A 51 2.08 3.11 14.51
N LEU A 52 2.28 4.43 14.40
CA LEU A 52 1.94 5.41 15.45
C LEU A 52 0.42 5.58 15.69
N ARG A 53 -0.43 5.03 14.81
CA ARG A 53 -1.88 5.00 15.02
C ARG A 53 -2.31 3.84 15.91
N TRP A 54 -1.49 2.79 16.04
CA TRP A 54 -1.83 1.62 16.82
C TRP A 54 -1.49 1.87 18.29
N LYS A 55 -2.50 1.84 19.17
CA LYS A 55 -2.32 2.16 20.59
C LYS A 55 -1.44 1.12 21.27
N GLU A 56 -1.63 -0.14 20.92
CA GLU A 56 -0.87 -1.30 21.41
C GLU A 56 0.62 -1.17 21.08
N PHE A 57 0.93 -0.66 19.89
CA PHE A 57 2.30 -0.38 19.47
C PHE A 57 2.93 0.70 20.34
N VAL A 58 2.26 1.85 20.50
CA VAL A 58 2.75 2.96 21.35
C VAL A 58 2.90 2.53 22.81
N ASP A 59 1.93 1.79 23.35
CA ASP A 59 1.93 1.32 24.73
C ASP A 59 3.09 0.35 25.00
N THR A 60 3.53 -0.41 23.98
CA THR A 60 4.72 -1.26 24.08
C THR A 60 6.00 -0.43 24.28
N PHE A 61 6.15 0.71 23.59
CA PHE A 61 7.28 1.62 23.83
C PHE A 61 7.23 2.23 25.22
N VAL A 62 6.04 2.63 25.67
CA VAL A 62 5.83 3.27 26.97
C VAL A 62 6.21 2.31 28.11
N ARG A 63 5.74 1.06 28.02
CA ARG A 63 6.13 -0.02 28.94
C ARG A 63 7.62 -0.28 28.94
N HIS A 64 8.27 -0.28 27.78
CA HIS A 64 9.72 -0.46 27.68
C HIS A 64 10.50 0.73 28.28
N THR A 65 9.94 1.94 28.28
CA THR A 65 10.55 3.10 28.96
C THR A 65 10.25 3.15 30.47
N GLY A 66 9.50 2.20 31.01
CA GLY A 66 9.12 2.18 32.43
C GLY A 66 8.10 3.25 32.82
N GLN A 67 7.37 3.79 31.84
CA GLN A 67 6.31 4.78 32.07
C GLN A 67 4.94 4.10 32.14
N GLU A 68 4.02 4.70 32.88
CA GLU A 68 2.62 4.28 32.91
C GLU A 68 1.92 4.58 31.59
N VAL A 69 1.06 3.65 31.16
CA VAL A 69 0.30 3.76 29.92
C VAL A 69 -0.78 4.83 30.05
N LYS A 70 -0.81 5.79 29.13
CA LYS A 70 -1.85 6.83 29.03
C LYS A 70 -2.93 6.43 28.03
N ASP A 71 -4.12 7.00 28.20
CA ASP A 71 -5.24 6.80 27.26
C ASP A 71 -5.00 7.47 25.91
N SER A 72 -4.29 8.61 25.89
CA SER A 72 -3.95 9.33 24.66
C SER A 72 -2.54 9.92 24.71
N TYR A 73 -1.93 10.03 23.53
CA TYR A 73 -0.62 10.62 23.33
C TYR A 73 -0.67 11.60 22.17
N SER A 74 0.00 12.74 22.31
CA SER A 74 0.26 13.65 21.20
C SER A 74 1.12 12.98 20.14
N PHE A 75 0.98 13.40 18.88
CA PHE A 75 1.83 12.92 17.79
C PHE A 75 3.32 13.11 18.09
N ALA A 76 3.69 14.23 18.71
CA ALA A 76 5.08 14.51 19.09
C ALA A 76 5.62 13.49 20.12
N GLU A 77 4.78 13.09 21.08
CA GLU A 77 5.14 12.09 22.09
C GLU A 77 5.31 10.72 21.44
N LYS A 78 4.37 10.32 20.58
CA LYS A 78 4.43 9.05 19.82
C LYS A 78 5.69 8.97 18.97
N ALA A 79 6.00 10.04 18.23
CA ALA A 79 7.20 10.11 17.40
C ALA A 79 8.48 10.11 18.25
N ARG A 80 8.47 10.68 19.46
CA ARG A 80 9.61 10.61 20.39
C ARG A 80 9.80 9.17 20.89
N LEU A 81 8.73 8.52 21.35
CA LEU A 81 8.75 7.16 21.88
C LEU A 81 9.27 6.14 20.86
N SER A 82 8.80 6.23 19.61
CA SER A 82 9.27 5.37 18.52
C SER A 82 10.76 5.55 18.21
N ARG A 83 11.29 6.78 18.31
CA ARG A 83 12.72 7.07 18.10
C ARG A 83 13.61 6.59 19.24
N THR A 84 13.08 6.43 20.46
CA THR A 84 13.86 5.96 21.61
C THR A 84 14.38 4.55 21.43
N ASN A 85 13.61 3.68 20.74
CA ASN A 85 14.02 2.31 20.47
C ASN A 85 13.68 1.90 19.03
N PRO A 86 14.54 2.24 18.05
CA PRO A 86 14.30 1.93 16.65
C PRO A 86 14.25 0.41 16.38
N VAL A 87 14.89 -0.39 17.24
CA VAL A 87 14.84 -1.86 17.13
C VAL A 87 13.43 -2.36 17.41
N LEU A 88 12.79 -1.90 18.50
CA LEU A 88 11.40 -2.28 18.80
C LEU A 88 10.40 -1.80 17.74
N ALA A 89 10.68 -0.68 17.07
CA ALA A 89 9.86 -0.16 15.98
C ALA A 89 9.97 -0.96 14.68
N ALA A 90 11.14 -1.55 14.42
CA ALA A 90 11.35 -2.43 13.28
C ALA A 90 10.87 -3.87 13.57
N ARG A 91 10.99 -4.30 14.83
CA ARG A 91 10.15 -5.36 15.40
C ARG A 91 8.72 -4.82 15.51
N GLY A 92 7.68 -5.46 16.04
CA GLY A 92 6.35 -4.81 16.17
C GLY A 92 5.59 -4.44 14.87
N SER A 93 6.26 -4.25 13.73
CA SER A 93 5.68 -4.12 12.37
C SER A 93 5.33 -5.50 11.76
N TYR A 94 5.30 -6.55 12.58
CA TYR A 94 4.88 -7.89 12.21
C TYR A 94 3.36 -8.01 12.41
N SER A 95 2.55 -8.66 11.60
CA SER A 95 2.66 -9.30 10.28
C SER A 95 1.22 -9.72 9.97
N LEU A 96 0.81 -9.66 8.71
CA LEU A 96 -0.54 -10.00 8.24
C LEU A 96 -0.83 -11.54 8.28
N GLY A 97 -0.54 -12.21 9.40
CA GLY A 97 -0.69 -13.67 9.56
C GLY A 97 0.63 -14.42 9.79
N PRO A 98 0.60 -15.76 9.84
CA PRO A 98 1.80 -16.59 9.96
C PRO A 98 2.69 -16.42 8.71
N VAL A 99 3.97 -16.18 8.93
CA VAL A 99 4.98 -15.93 7.89
C VAL A 99 6.08 -16.99 8.03
N ASP A 100 6.27 -17.82 7.00
CA ASP A 100 7.30 -18.88 6.99
C ASP A 100 8.72 -18.32 6.88
N ASP A 101 8.92 -17.22 6.15
CA ASP A 101 10.22 -16.55 6.01
C ASP A 101 10.04 -15.03 5.84
N TRP A 102 10.88 -14.24 6.50
CA TRP A 102 10.84 -12.78 6.39
C TRP A 102 12.23 -12.19 6.17
N PHE A 103 12.30 -11.20 5.27
CA PHE A 103 13.48 -10.37 5.06
C PHE A 103 13.07 -8.91 5.24
N SER A 104 13.72 -8.21 6.16
CA SER A 104 13.54 -6.78 6.34
C SER A 104 14.82 -6.04 5.98
N LYS A 105 14.68 -5.01 5.14
CA LYS A 105 15.70 -4.00 4.92
C LYS A 105 15.17 -2.70 5.50
N ILE A 106 15.80 -2.22 6.56
CA ILE A 106 15.45 -0.94 7.19
C ILE A 106 16.13 0.16 6.39
N GLU A 107 15.34 0.98 5.71
CA GLU A 107 15.82 2.16 4.99
C GLU A 107 15.11 3.39 5.56
N MET A 108 15.81 4.15 6.41
CA MET A 108 15.30 5.42 6.92
C MET A 108 15.30 6.45 5.77
N GLN A 109 14.15 6.60 5.13
CA GLN A 109 13.91 7.70 4.20
C GLN A 109 13.76 8.99 5.03
N PHE A 110 14.55 10.02 4.75
CA PHE A 110 14.42 11.38 5.32
C PHE A 110 13.15 12.12 4.86
N ARG A 111 12.15 11.41 4.33
CA ARG A 111 10.87 11.99 3.94
C ARG A 111 9.94 11.89 5.14
N GLY A 112 9.83 12.99 5.87
CA GLY A 112 8.92 13.13 7.00
C GLY A 112 7.51 12.64 6.66
N SER A 113 6.80 12.13 7.67
CA SER A 113 5.43 11.64 7.55
C SER A 113 4.52 12.72 6.94
N PRO A 114 3.66 12.41 5.96
CA PRO A 114 2.65 13.34 5.49
C PRO A 114 1.77 13.75 6.68
N HIS A 115 1.55 15.06 6.79
CA HIS A 115 0.73 15.71 7.81
C HIS A 115 -0.70 15.19 7.85
#